data_AF-A0A6S7IS84-F1
#
_entry.id   AF-A0A6S7IS84-F1
#
_cell.length_a   1.000
_cell.length_b   1.000
_cell.length_c   1.000
_cell.angle_alpha   90.00
_cell.angle_beta   90.00
_cell.angle_gamma   90.00
#
_symmetry.space_group_name_H-M   'P 1'
#
loop_
_entity.id
_entity.type
_entity.pdbx_description
1 polymer ?
#
loop_
_entity_poly.entity_id
_entity_poly.type
_entity_poly.pdbx_seq_one_letter_code
_entity_poly.pdbx_strand_id
1 'polypeptide(L)'
;MDRVYCFSMQNESRETSAAQKYLRVTKKITKHAKGNAHVTATNILKERQKRKIQSSTACLLHNINQLLKNASCSTAYYVAKENRPYSDYENLVKLQQKNGISLGVTLHSRWLCTEMIDIIATTMRKKKLIKEITKNNKKIAIIIDEATSNAKDSCLWLYSQKSNGIKDKYLAKNFIAFTSGASIMTGAIKGVATLLKSKYPQIVLWHYLNHRLELAVSDTITAVDGAQHIEDFF
;
A
#
# COMPACT_ATOMS: atom_id res chain seq x y z
N MET A 1 12.34 -42.33 6.63
CA MET A 1 11.16 -42.64 7.48
C MET A 1 10.01 -43.04 6.57
N ASP A 2 10.08 -44.18 5.90
CA ASP A 2 10.16 -45.55 6.45
C ASP A 2 8.91 -45.94 7.24
N ARG A 3 8.04 -46.71 6.59
CA ARG A 3 7.29 -47.80 7.21
C ARG A 3 7.11 -48.92 6.19
N VAL A 4 8.15 -49.74 6.10
CA VAL A 4 8.05 -51.09 5.57
C VAL A 4 7.00 -51.83 6.39
N TYR A 5 5.91 -52.26 5.76
CA TYR A 5 5.08 -53.33 6.33
C TYR A 5 5.51 -54.63 5.67
N CYS A 6 6.31 -55.38 6.43
CA CYS A 6 6.64 -56.76 6.11
C CYS A 6 5.38 -57.60 6.29
N PHE A 7 4.87 -58.21 5.23
CA PHE A 7 3.89 -59.29 5.32
C PHE A 7 4.57 -60.56 4.82
N SER A 8 4.81 -61.48 5.75
CA SER A 8 5.60 -62.69 5.52
C SER A 8 4.91 -63.68 4.60
N MET A 9 5.72 -64.43 3.85
CA MET A 9 5.30 -65.35 2.79
C MET A 9 4.26 -66.37 3.25
N GLN A 10 3.08 -66.39 2.61
CA GLN A 10 2.16 -67.54 2.65
C GLN A 10 1.04 -67.49 1.58
N ASN A 11 1.30 -67.07 0.32
CA ASN A 11 0.30 -67.22 -0.79
C ASN A 11 0.84 -67.00 -2.25
N GLU A 12 2.08 -67.42 -2.57
CA GLU A 12 2.74 -67.09 -3.86
C GLU A 12 1.97 -67.48 -5.14
N SER A 13 1.12 -68.52 -5.11
CA SER A 13 0.35 -68.97 -6.28
C SER A 13 -0.94 -68.19 -6.55
N ARG A 14 -1.49 -67.47 -5.57
CA ARG A 14 -2.69 -66.61 -5.74
C ARG A 14 -2.33 -65.14 -5.91
N GLU A 15 -1.29 -64.68 -5.23
CA GLU A 15 -0.84 -63.28 -5.28
C GLU A 15 -0.27 -62.91 -6.66
N THR A 16 0.45 -63.83 -7.31
CA THR A 16 1.01 -63.63 -8.67
C THR A 16 -0.07 -63.33 -9.72
N SER A 17 -1.19 -64.04 -9.69
CA SER A 17 -2.34 -63.81 -10.61
C SER A 17 -3.03 -62.47 -10.35
N ALA A 18 -3.26 -62.12 -9.08
CA ALA A 18 -3.84 -60.83 -8.70
C ALA A 18 -2.93 -59.65 -9.05
N ALA A 19 -1.63 -59.77 -8.76
CA ALA A 19 -0.60 -58.77 -9.09
C ALA A 19 -0.45 -58.58 -10.60
N GLN A 20 -0.42 -59.66 -11.39
CA GLN A 20 -0.42 -59.59 -12.86
C GLN A 20 -1.68 -58.91 -13.41
N LYS A 21 -2.88 -59.21 -12.84
CA LYS A 21 -4.13 -58.55 -13.22
C LYS A 21 -4.09 -57.05 -12.92
N TYR A 22 -3.55 -56.65 -11.76
CA TYR A 22 -3.36 -55.24 -11.39
C TYR A 22 -2.34 -54.53 -12.31
N LEU A 23 -1.20 -55.16 -12.60
CA LEU A 23 -0.20 -54.69 -13.57
C LEU A 23 -0.78 -54.51 -14.98
N ARG A 24 -1.69 -55.39 -15.40
CA ARG A 24 -2.37 -55.27 -16.71
C ARG A 24 -3.35 -54.09 -16.74
N VAL A 25 -4.03 -53.81 -15.64
CA VAL A 25 -4.95 -52.66 -15.51
C VAL A 25 -4.17 -51.34 -15.43
N THR A 26 -3.13 -51.25 -14.60
CA THR A 26 -2.28 -50.04 -14.51
C THR A 26 -1.56 -49.73 -15.83
N LYS A 27 -1.09 -50.75 -16.58
CA LYS A 27 -0.57 -50.56 -17.94
C LYS A 27 -1.62 -50.03 -18.93
N LYS A 28 -2.89 -50.45 -18.82
CA LYS A 28 -4.00 -49.88 -19.62
C LYS A 28 -4.31 -48.43 -19.23
N ILE A 29 -4.39 -48.13 -17.93
CA ILE A 29 -4.67 -46.78 -17.40
C ILE A 29 -3.55 -45.80 -17.79
N THR A 30 -2.29 -46.19 -17.67
CA THR A 30 -1.14 -45.35 -18.08
C THR A 30 -1.07 -45.15 -19.60
N LYS A 31 -1.42 -46.16 -20.41
CA LYS A 31 -1.56 -45.99 -21.87
C LYS A 31 -2.72 -45.05 -22.23
N HIS A 32 -3.85 -45.14 -21.55
CA HIS A 32 -4.98 -44.22 -21.72
C HIS A 32 -4.63 -42.78 -21.32
N ALA A 33 -3.98 -42.59 -20.17
CA ALA A 33 -3.58 -41.28 -19.66
C ALA A 33 -2.62 -40.53 -20.60
N LYS A 34 -1.76 -41.29 -21.32
CA LYS A 34 -0.85 -40.80 -22.37
C LYS A 34 -1.49 -40.72 -23.76
N GLY A 35 -2.72 -41.20 -23.94
CA GLY A 35 -3.40 -41.18 -25.23
C GLY A 35 -3.83 -39.77 -25.63
N ASN A 36 -3.68 -39.43 -26.92
CA ASN A 36 -3.97 -38.10 -27.44
C ASN A 36 -5.37 -37.58 -27.04
N ALA A 37 -6.40 -38.43 -27.07
CA ALA A 37 -7.76 -38.06 -26.65
C ALA A 37 -7.81 -37.55 -25.18
N HIS A 38 -7.11 -38.20 -24.25
CA HIS A 38 -7.06 -37.79 -22.84
C HIS A 38 -6.21 -36.53 -22.64
N VAL A 39 -5.08 -36.40 -23.34
CA VAL A 39 -4.26 -35.18 -23.33
C VAL A 39 -5.06 -33.98 -23.87
N THR A 40 -5.76 -34.14 -24.99
CA THR A 40 -6.63 -33.11 -25.56
C THR A 40 -7.79 -32.77 -24.62
N ALA A 41 -8.49 -33.76 -24.04
CA ALA A 41 -9.58 -33.53 -23.10
C ALA A 41 -9.12 -32.80 -21.82
N THR A 42 -7.96 -33.19 -21.25
CA THR A 42 -7.40 -32.50 -20.07
C THR A 42 -6.93 -31.09 -20.38
N ASN A 43 -6.41 -30.83 -21.59
CA ASN A 43 -6.08 -29.47 -22.05
C ASN A 43 -7.34 -28.62 -22.23
N ILE A 44 -8.41 -29.15 -22.84
CA ILE A 44 -9.72 -28.49 -22.95
C ILE A 44 -10.29 -28.14 -21.56
N LEU A 45 -10.19 -29.04 -20.57
CA LEU A 45 -10.64 -28.78 -19.20
C LEU A 45 -9.82 -27.68 -18.50
N LYS A 46 -8.48 -27.72 -18.62
CA LYS A 46 -7.59 -26.67 -18.09
C LYS A 46 -7.86 -25.32 -18.73
N GLU A 47 -8.07 -25.28 -20.05
CA GLU A 47 -8.46 -24.05 -20.74
C GLU A 47 -9.85 -23.57 -20.35
N ARG A 48 -10.82 -24.46 -20.18
CA ARG A 48 -12.17 -24.09 -19.72
C ARG A 48 -12.16 -23.46 -18.32
N GLN A 49 -11.30 -23.93 -17.43
CA GLN A 49 -11.05 -23.30 -16.12
C GLN A 49 -10.42 -21.91 -16.28
N LYS A 50 -9.39 -21.75 -17.13
CA LYS A 50 -8.77 -20.44 -17.42
C LYS A 50 -9.78 -19.45 -18.02
N ARG A 51 -10.52 -19.85 -19.07
CA ARG A 51 -11.49 -19.00 -19.78
C ARG A 51 -12.61 -18.49 -18.87
N LYS A 52 -13.12 -19.32 -17.93
CA LYS A 52 -14.13 -18.88 -16.94
C LYS A 52 -13.67 -17.74 -16.03
N ILE A 53 -12.36 -17.63 -15.77
CA ILE A 53 -11.76 -16.65 -14.83
C ILE A 53 -11.19 -15.43 -15.57
N GLN A 54 -11.06 -15.48 -16.91
CA GLN A 54 -10.29 -14.50 -17.68
C GLN A 54 -11.07 -13.64 -18.68
N SER A 55 -12.25 -14.04 -19.17
CA SER A 55 -12.96 -13.25 -20.20
C SER A 55 -13.94 -12.22 -19.61
N SER A 56 -14.96 -12.69 -18.89
CA SER A 56 -16.02 -11.82 -18.35
C SER A 56 -15.53 -10.96 -17.18
N THR A 57 -14.87 -11.57 -16.20
CA THR A 57 -14.35 -10.92 -14.99
C THR A 57 -13.25 -9.90 -15.29
N ALA A 58 -12.34 -10.17 -16.22
CA ALA A 58 -11.28 -9.22 -16.59
C ALA A 58 -11.84 -8.03 -17.40
N CYS A 59 -12.84 -8.27 -18.26
CA CYS A 59 -13.54 -7.20 -18.99
C CYS A 59 -14.40 -6.35 -18.04
N LEU A 60 -15.15 -6.98 -17.13
CA LEU A 60 -15.90 -6.28 -16.07
C LEU A 60 -14.97 -5.49 -15.15
N LEU A 61 -13.86 -6.08 -14.67
CA LEU A 61 -12.86 -5.34 -13.89
C LEU A 61 -12.23 -4.22 -14.72
N HIS A 62 -11.93 -4.43 -16.00
CA HIS A 62 -11.41 -3.37 -16.85
C HIS A 62 -12.42 -2.23 -16.98
N ASN A 63 -13.69 -2.52 -17.26
CA ASN A 63 -14.74 -1.51 -17.35
C ASN A 63 -15.03 -0.84 -16.00
N ILE A 64 -14.98 -1.55 -14.88
CA ILE A 64 -15.10 -0.98 -13.52
C ILE A 64 -13.87 -0.11 -13.15
N ASN A 65 -12.69 -0.38 -13.74
CA ASN A 65 -11.46 0.42 -13.60
C ASN A 65 -11.27 1.47 -14.74
N GLN A 66 -12.19 1.56 -15.70
CA GLN A 66 -12.31 2.65 -16.67
C GLN A 66 -13.47 3.59 -16.29
N LEU A 67 -14.54 3.04 -15.70
CA LEU A 67 -15.19 3.65 -14.54
C LEU A 67 -14.14 3.79 -13.41
N LEU A 68 -14.38 4.60 -12.37
CA LEU A 68 -13.34 4.98 -11.37
C LEU A 68 -12.09 5.70 -11.94
N LYS A 69 -11.88 5.74 -13.27
CA LYS A 69 -11.32 6.90 -13.99
C LYS A 69 -12.43 7.86 -14.45
N ASN A 70 -13.65 7.64 -13.97
CA ASN A 70 -14.82 8.49 -14.24
C ASN A 70 -14.55 9.95 -13.91
N ALA A 71 -15.33 10.82 -14.56
CA ALA A 71 -15.41 12.24 -14.21
C ALA A 71 -15.63 12.45 -12.69
N SER A 72 -16.38 11.59 -11.99
CA SER A 72 -16.50 11.61 -10.52
C SER A 72 -15.15 11.53 -9.80
N CYS A 73 -14.25 10.61 -10.17
CA CYS A 73 -12.91 10.54 -9.59
C CYS A 73 -12.04 11.74 -9.96
N SER A 74 -12.21 12.29 -11.18
CA SER A 74 -11.56 13.54 -11.58
C SER A 74 -12.06 14.73 -10.74
N THR A 75 -13.33 14.77 -10.37
CA THR A 75 -13.94 15.78 -9.50
C THR A 75 -13.48 15.65 -8.05
N ALA A 76 -13.45 14.44 -7.51
CA ALA A 76 -12.91 14.17 -6.18
C ALA A 76 -11.41 14.53 -6.10
N TYR A 77 -10.65 14.20 -7.16
CA TYR A 77 -9.25 14.62 -7.30
C TYR A 77 -9.10 16.14 -7.40
N TYR A 78 -9.96 16.83 -8.15
CA TYR A 78 -9.96 18.29 -8.24
C TYR A 78 -10.24 18.95 -6.89
N VAL A 79 -11.26 18.48 -6.16
CA VAL A 79 -11.58 18.93 -4.80
C VAL A 79 -10.36 18.80 -3.88
N ALA A 80 -9.70 17.64 -3.89
CA ALA A 80 -8.48 17.43 -3.09
C ALA A 80 -7.29 18.29 -3.55
N LYS A 81 -7.08 18.44 -4.87
CA LYS A 81 -5.95 19.17 -5.46
C LYS A 81 -6.02 20.67 -5.20
N GLU A 82 -7.21 21.24 -5.29
CA GLU A 82 -7.47 22.67 -5.04
C GLU A 82 -7.78 22.96 -3.56
N ASN A 83 -7.52 22.00 -2.65
CA ASN A 83 -7.76 22.08 -1.21
C ASN A 83 -9.17 22.55 -0.82
N ARG A 84 -10.19 22.11 -1.59
CA ARG A 84 -11.60 22.48 -1.40
C ARG A 84 -12.26 21.62 -0.31
N PRO A 85 -13.26 22.16 0.42
CA PRO A 85 -14.09 21.36 1.31
C PRO A 85 -14.72 20.15 0.60
N TYR A 86 -14.70 18.98 1.23
CA TYR A 86 -15.26 17.75 0.63
C TYR A 86 -16.79 17.80 0.40
N SER A 87 -17.49 18.80 0.97
CA SER A 87 -18.88 19.15 0.67
C SER A 87 -19.08 19.65 -0.77
N ASP A 88 -18.08 20.33 -1.35
CA ASP A 88 -18.17 20.94 -2.68
C ASP A 88 -18.37 19.88 -3.79
N TYR A 89 -17.92 18.65 -3.53
CA TYR A 89 -18.03 17.51 -4.43
C TYR A 89 -19.47 17.28 -4.92
N GLU A 90 -20.46 17.37 -4.04
CA GLU A 90 -21.86 17.11 -4.41
C GLU A 90 -22.38 18.18 -5.40
N ASN A 91 -22.03 19.44 -5.17
CA ASN A 91 -22.41 20.56 -6.04
C ASN A 91 -21.69 20.49 -7.39
N LEU A 92 -20.41 20.12 -7.39
CA LEU A 92 -19.62 19.91 -8.62
C LEU A 92 -20.14 18.74 -9.46
N VAL A 93 -20.59 17.66 -8.82
CA VAL A 93 -21.22 16.53 -9.51
C VAL A 93 -22.58 16.93 -10.11
N LYS A 94 -23.43 17.67 -9.38
CA LYS A 94 -24.68 18.23 -9.93
C LYS A 94 -24.42 19.14 -11.14
N LEU A 95 -23.36 19.95 -11.10
CA LEU A 95 -22.94 20.79 -12.22
C LEU A 95 -22.48 19.96 -13.43
N GLN A 96 -21.72 18.89 -13.21
CA GLN A 96 -21.30 17.98 -14.28
C GLN A 96 -22.47 17.24 -14.93
N GLN A 97 -23.46 16.82 -14.13
CA GLN A 97 -24.72 16.25 -14.64
C GLN A 97 -25.49 17.26 -15.50
N LYS A 98 -25.59 18.53 -15.09
CA LYS A 98 -26.16 19.61 -15.91
C LYS A 98 -25.41 19.84 -17.22
N ASN A 99 -24.09 19.65 -17.22
CA ASN A 99 -23.24 19.72 -18.41
C ASN A 99 -23.29 18.44 -19.28
N GLY A 100 -24.24 17.53 -19.02
CA GLY A 100 -24.47 16.31 -19.83
C GLY A 100 -23.62 15.10 -19.46
N ILE A 101 -22.85 15.13 -18.37
CA ILE A 101 -21.99 14.01 -17.94
C ILE A 101 -22.80 13.03 -17.09
N SER A 102 -23.00 11.80 -17.58
CA SER A 102 -23.63 10.73 -16.80
C SER A 102 -22.66 10.15 -15.77
N LEU A 103 -22.94 10.41 -14.49
CA LEU A 103 -22.10 9.99 -13.36
C LEU A 103 -22.62 8.74 -12.61
N GLY A 104 -23.65 8.10 -13.18
CA GLY A 104 -24.37 6.98 -12.57
C GLY A 104 -25.48 7.43 -11.62
N VAL A 105 -26.11 6.45 -10.96
CA VAL A 105 -27.21 6.65 -9.98
C VAL A 105 -26.68 6.57 -8.53
N THR A 106 -25.37 6.67 -8.34
CA THR A 106 -24.72 6.53 -7.04
C THR A 106 -24.92 7.77 -6.17
N LEU A 107 -25.11 7.60 -4.86
CA LEU A 107 -25.21 8.73 -3.92
C LEU A 107 -23.88 9.51 -3.86
N HIS A 108 -23.84 10.67 -4.49
CA HIS A 108 -22.67 11.55 -4.56
C HIS A 108 -22.46 12.36 -3.28
N SER A 109 -22.20 11.67 -2.17
CA SER A 109 -22.03 12.27 -0.85
C SER A 109 -20.58 12.69 -0.55
N ARG A 110 -20.41 13.54 0.48
CA ARG A 110 -19.10 13.86 1.09
C ARG A 110 -18.32 12.61 1.54
N TRP A 111 -19.01 11.59 2.03
CA TRP A 111 -18.38 10.34 2.49
C TRP A 111 -17.75 9.58 1.32
N LEU A 112 -18.48 9.46 0.22
CA LEU A 112 -17.98 8.85 -1.02
C LEU A 112 -16.76 9.63 -1.56
N CYS A 113 -16.78 10.97 -1.51
CA CYS A 113 -15.63 11.79 -1.89
C CYS A 113 -14.37 11.43 -1.08
N THR A 114 -14.50 11.32 0.26
CA THR A 114 -13.40 10.92 1.15
C THR A 114 -12.81 9.56 0.78
N GLU A 115 -13.66 8.54 0.56
CA GLU A 115 -13.23 7.19 0.19
C GLU A 115 -12.53 7.17 -1.17
N MET A 116 -13.09 7.89 -2.16
CA MET A 116 -12.48 8.03 -3.48
C MET A 116 -11.11 8.72 -3.40
N ILE A 117 -10.97 9.78 -2.59
CA ILE A 117 -9.69 10.46 -2.37
C ILE A 117 -8.66 9.52 -1.74
N ASP A 118 -9.01 8.69 -0.75
CA ASP A 118 -8.06 7.73 -0.19
C ASP A 118 -7.65 6.64 -1.19
N ILE A 119 -8.60 6.09 -1.96
CA ILE A 119 -8.29 5.12 -3.03
C ILE A 119 -7.35 5.75 -4.07
N ILE A 120 -7.60 7.00 -4.47
CA ILE A 120 -6.73 7.76 -5.40
C ILE A 120 -5.35 7.97 -4.78
N ALA A 121 -5.27 8.48 -3.55
CA ALA A 121 -4.02 8.78 -2.85
C ALA A 121 -3.16 7.51 -2.65
N THR A 122 -3.78 6.43 -2.17
CA THR A 122 -3.14 5.11 -1.98
C THR A 122 -2.68 4.51 -3.31
N THR A 123 -3.47 4.66 -4.39
CA THR A 123 -3.09 4.20 -5.73
C THR A 123 -1.91 5.00 -6.31
N MET A 124 -1.94 6.34 -6.22
CA MET A 124 -0.86 7.20 -6.69
C MET A 124 0.44 6.97 -5.91
N ARG A 125 0.35 6.89 -4.58
CA ARG A 125 1.47 6.62 -3.66
C ARG A 125 2.15 5.28 -3.99
N LYS A 126 1.38 4.19 -4.10
CA LYS A 126 1.92 2.85 -4.34
C LYS A 126 2.40 2.63 -5.78
N LYS A 127 1.61 3.01 -6.79
CA LYS A 127 1.92 2.69 -8.20
C LYS A 127 2.93 3.63 -8.86
N LYS A 128 2.92 4.92 -8.53
CA LYS A 128 3.85 5.93 -9.10
C LYS A 128 4.99 6.24 -8.13
N LEU A 129 4.69 6.84 -6.97
CA LEU A 129 5.71 7.43 -6.10
C LEU A 129 6.70 6.39 -5.56
N ILE A 130 6.22 5.36 -4.86
CA ILE A 130 7.09 4.33 -4.26
C ILE A 130 7.86 3.57 -5.35
N LYS A 131 7.25 3.31 -6.52
CA LYS A 131 7.89 2.65 -7.65
C LYS A 131 9.07 3.47 -8.20
N GLU A 132 8.88 4.77 -8.43
CA GLU A 132 9.93 5.66 -8.93
C GLU A 132 11.01 5.98 -7.88
N ILE A 133 10.67 6.07 -6.59
CA ILE A 133 11.67 6.16 -5.51
C ILE A 133 12.55 4.91 -5.53
N THR A 134 11.95 3.73 -5.50
CA THR A 134 12.68 2.45 -5.43
C THR A 134 13.50 2.17 -6.68
N LYS A 135 12.93 2.40 -7.87
CA LYS A 135 13.59 2.17 -9.18
C LYS A 135 14.86 3.02 -9.32
N ASN A 136 14.78 4.29 -8.97
CA ASN A 136 15.88 5.24 -9.12
C ASN A 136 16.76 5.33 -7.85
N ASN A 137 16.58 4.42 -6.89
CA ASN A 137 17.28 4.39 -5.60
C ASN A 137 17.37 5.76 -4.90
N LYS A 138 16.28 6.55 -4.94
CA LYS A 138 16.25 7.91 -4.37
C LYS A 138 16.43 7.89 -2.86
N LYS A 139 17.22 8.85 -2.35
CA LYS A 139 17.33 9.13 -0.91
C LYS A 139 16.03 9.72 -0.38
N ILE A 140 15.77 9.50 0.90
CA ILE A 140 14.57 9.93 1.61
C ILE A 140 15.00 10.80 2.79
N ALA A 141 14.43 11.99 2.90
CA ALA A 141 14.46 12.83 4.09
C ALA A 141 13.01 13.03 4.57
N ILE A 142 12.81 13.20 5.88
CA ILE A 142 11.51 13.46 6.47
C ILE A 142 11.60 14.77 7.25
N ILE A 143 10.69 15.69 6.95
CA ILE A 143 10.48 16.95 7.67
C ILE A 143 9.11 16.83 8.32
N ILE A 144 9.03 16.96 9.64
CA ILE A 144 7.78 17.03 10.40
C ILE A 144 7.71 18.41 11.03
N ASP A 145 6.85 19.26 10.45
CA ASP A 145 6.45 20.50 11.10
C ASP A 145 5.61 20.22 12.36
N GLU A 146 5.52 21.20 13.24
CA GLU A 146 5.14 21.07 14.64
C GLU A 146 3.95 20.11 14.91
N ALA A 147 4.19 19.12 15.77
CA ALA A 147 3.17 18.22 16.27
C ALA A 147 3.34 18.04 17.78
N THR A 148 2.39 18.55 18.55
CA THR A 148 2.25 18.37 20.00
C THR A 148 1.71 16.99 20.39
N SER A 149 1.55 16.06 19.42
CA SER A 149 1.15 14.69 19.69
C SER A 149 2.30 13.84 20.24
N ASN A 150 1.96 12.90 21.11
CA ASN A 150 2.91 12.02 21.79
C ASN A 150 3.86 11.34 20.80
N ALA A 151 5.14 11.16 21.17
CA ALA A 151 6.17 10.49 20.35
C ALA A 151 5.78 9.09 19.79
N LYS A 152 4.73 8.47 20.34
CA LYS A 152 4.10 7.24 19.81
C LYS A 152 3.49 7.45 18.41
N ASP A 153 2.86 8.60 18.17
CA ASP A 153 2.06 8.87 16.96
C ASP A 153 2.91 9.26 15.77
N SER A 154 4.06 9.92 15.98
CA SER A 154 4.98 10.24 14.89
C SER A 154 5.81 9.02 14.47
N CYS A 155 6.03 8.08 15.40
CA CYS A 155 6.54 6.74 15.10
C CYS A 155 5.56 5.94 14.20
N LEU A 156 4.26 6.25 14.26
CA LEU A 156 3.21 5.67 13.42
C LEU A 156 3.43 5.99 11.92
N TRP A 157 4.05 7.12 11.55
CA TRP A 157 4.33 7.41 10.13
C TRP A 157 5.38 6.47 9.55
N LEU A 158 6.46 6.18 10.30
CA LEU A 158 7.45 5.17 9.89
C LEU A 158 6.84 3.76 9.84
N TYR A 159 5.94 3.45 10.77
CA TYR A 159 5.17 2.21 10.74
C TYR A 159 4.25 2.13 9.51
N SER A 160 3.61 3.25 9.16
CA SER A 160 2.78 3.42 7.96
C SER A 160 3.58 3.27 6.66
N GLN A 161 4.86 3.66 6.62
CA GLN A 161 5.72 3.38 5.45
C GLN A 161 5.95 1.86 5.25
N LYS A 162 6.06 1.11 6.34
CA LYS A 162 6.22 -0.35 6.29
C LYS A 162 4.95 -1.05 5.79
N SER A 163 3.76 -0.57 6.14
CA SER A 163 2.49 -1.05 5.57
C SER A 163 2.20 -0.54 4.15
N ASN A 164 2.83 0.55 3.72
CA ASN A 164 2.71 1.10 2.36
C ASN A 164 3.68 0.48 1.34
N GLY A 165 4.62 -0.37 1.75
CA GLY A 165 5.42 -1.22 0.86
C GLY A 165 6.88 -0.81 0.68
N ILE A 166 7.39 0.18 1.43
CA ILE A 166 8.84 0.44 1.48
C ILE A 166 9.49 -0.59 2.41
N LYS A 167 10.46 -1.35 1.89
CA LYS A 167 11.17 -2.39 2.66
C LYS A 167 12.14 -1.75 3.66
N ASP A 168 12.21 -2.27 4.89
CA ASP A 168 13.16 -1.79 5.92
C ASP A 168 14.63 -1.76 5.40
N LYS A 169 15.05 -2.76 4.59
CA LYS A 169 16.38 -2.78 3.95
C LYS A 169 16.63 -1.58 3.01
N TYR A 170 15.59 -1.04 2.38
CA TYR A 170 15.70 0.16 1.54
C TYR A 170 15.85 1.42 2.40
N LEU A 171 15.03 1.55 3.45
CA LEU A 171 15.14 2.65 4.41
C LEU A 171 16.54 2.68 5.04
N ALA A 172 17.06 1.53 5.50
CA ALA A 172 18.40 1.43 6.06
C ALA A 172 19.52 1.91 5.12
N LYS A 173 19.36 1.83 3.78
CA LYS A 173 20.36 2.32 2.82
C LYS A 173 20.14 3.77 2.40
N ASN A 174 18.90 4.24 2.39
CA ASN A 174 18.50 5.44 1.65
C ASN A 174 17.79 6.51 2.50
N PHE A 175 17.44 6.25 3.75
CA PHE A 175 16.98 7.27 4.69
C PHE A 175 18.19 8.08 5.18
N ILE A 176 18.18 9.41 4.94
CA ILE A 176 19.35 10.27 5.14
C ILE A 176 19.17 11.31 6.24
N ALA A 177 17.95 11.83 6.45
CA ALA A 177 17.73 12.94 7.37
C ALA A 177 16.32 12.93 7.97
N PHE A 178 16.23 13.39 9.22
CA PHE A 178 14.97 13.60 9.94
C PHE A 178 15.01 14.95 10.66
N THR A 179 13.98 15.77 10.48
CA THR A 179 13.90 17.10 11.12
C THR A 179 12.54 17.36 11.76
N SER A 180 12.55 18.02 12.92
CA SER A 180 11.33 18.50 13.57
C SER A 180 11.60 19.70 14.50
N GLY A 181 10.59 20.54 14.75
CA GLY A 181 10.65 21.63 15.71
C GLY A 181 10.41 21.17 17.15
N ALA A 182 9.46 20.26 17.35
CA ALA A 182 9.00 19.85 18.67
C ALA A 182 10.10 19.18 19.53
N SER A 183 10.24 19.61 20.78
CA SER A 183 11.21 19.05 21.75
C SER A 183 10.95 17.56 22.04
N ILE A 184 9.67 17.15 22.13
CA ILE A 184 9.25 15.74 22.28
C ILE A 184 9.78 14.85 21.14
N MET A 185 9.95 15.42 19.94
CA MET A 185 10.39 14.72 18.74
C MET A 185 11.92 14.63 18.65
N THR A 186 12.62 15.66 19.10
CA THR A 186 14.08 15.79 19.04
C THR A 186 14.79 15.35 20.33
N GLY A 187 14.05 15.06 21.40
CA GLY A 187 14.58 14.79 22.74
C GLY A 187 15.61 13.65 22.83
N ALA A 188 16.75 13.96 23.46
CA ALA A 188 17.95 13.11 23.49
C ALA A 188 17.79 11.74 24.18
N ILE A 189 16.76 11.53 25.02
CA ILE A 189 16.60 10.30 25.83
C ILE A 189 15.49 9.39 25.29
N LYS A 190 14.32 9.95 24.96
CA LYS A 190 13.13 9.18 24.53
C LYS A 190 12.46 9.73 23.26
N GLY A 191 13.03 10.74 22.62
CA GLY A 191 12.48 11.36 21.42
C GLY A 191 12.55 10.44 20.20
N VAL A 192 11.67 10.70 19.23
CA VAL A 192 11.61 9.94 17.97
C VAL A 192 12.94 9.99 17.21
N ALA A 193 13.61 11.15 17.22
CA ALA A 193 14.96 11.32 16.68
C ALA A 193 15.95 10.28 17.22
N THR A 194 15.99 10.09 18.54
CA THR A 194 16.87 9.13 19.23
C THR A 194 16.54 7.69 18.86
N LEU A 195 15.25 7.33 18.80
CA LEU A 195 14.80 6.01 18.35
C LEU A 195 15.16 5.74 16.87
N LEU A 196 15.02 6.74 16.01
CA LEU A 196 15.40 6.65 14.61
C LEU A 196 16.91 6.53 14.42
N LYS A 197 17.72 7.24 15.21
CA LYS A 197 19.19 7.15 15.20
C LYS A 197 19.68 5.78 15.68
N SER A 198 19.00 5.17 16.65
CA SER A 198 19.26 3.80 17.08
C SER A 198 18.96 2.77 15.97
N LYS A 199 17.80 2.88 15.30
CA LYS A 199 17.43 1.97 14.20
C LYS A 199 18.23 2.20 12.90
N TYR A 200 18.64 3.45 12.65
CA TYR A 200 19.33 3.89 11.44
C TYR A 200 20.49 4.85 11.82
N PRO A 201 21.67 4.30 12.19
CA PRO A 201 22.81 5.10 12.69
C PRO A 201 23.31 6.19 11.74
N GLN A 202 23.09 6.04 10.43
CA GLN A 202 23.57 6.98 9.41
C GLN A 202 22.73 8.25 9.26
N ILE A 203 21.53 8.36 9.87
CA ILE A 203 20.68 9.54 9.62
C ILE A 203 21.25 10.79 10.28
N VAL A 204 21.14 11.91 9.59
CA VAL A 204 21.35 13.25 10.15
C VAL A 204 20.07 13.68 10.87
N LEU A 205 20.22 14.06 12.13
CA LEU A 205 19.15 14.68 12.91
C LEU A 205 19.37 16.19 12.90
N TRP A 206 18.34 16.97 12.60
CA TRP A 206 18.43 18.43 12.56
C TRP A 206 17.16 19.07 13.13
N HIS A 207 17.30 20.21 13.84
CA HIS A 207 16.14 20.97 14.32
C HIS A 207 15.50 21.75 13.19
N TYR A 208 14.17 21.81 13.14
CA TYR A 208 13.49 22.62 12.14
C TYR A 208 13.87 24.10 12.27
N LEU A 209 14.33 24.71 11.17
CA LEU A 209 14.96 26.03 11.20
C LEU A 209 13.95 27.14 11.52
N ASN A 210 12.71 27.05 11.02
CA ASN A 210 11.71 28.10 11.20
C ASN A 210 11.34 28.27 12.68
N HIS A 211 11.08 27.17 13.40
CA HIS A 211 10.86 27.18 14.85
C HIS A 211 12.11 27.66 15.63
N ARG A 212 13.33 27.42 15.12
CA ARG A 212 14.55 27.98 15.74
C ARG A 212 14.68 29.49 15.52
N LEU A 213 14.21 30.00 14.38
CA LEU A 213 14.17 31.43 14.08
C LEU A 213 13.09 32.13 14.92
N GLU A 214 11.90 31.54 15.03
CA GLU A 214 10.80 32.02 15.88
C GLU A 214 11.22 32.15 17.34
N LEU A 215 11.81 31.10 17.92
CA LEU A 215 12.37 31.14 19.28
C LEU A 215 13.42 32.26 19.42
N ALA A 216 14.36 32.38 18.47
CA ALA A 216 15.37 33.42 18.53
C ALA A 216 14.77 34.84 18.47
N VAL A 217 13.69 35.05 17.71
CA VAL A 217 12.97 36.32 17.68
C VAL A 217 12.26 36.58 19.00
N SER A 218 11.55 35.58 19.56
CA SER A 218 10.89 35.68 20.87
C SER A 218 11.89 35.96 22.01
N ASP A 219 13.04 35.29 22.01
CA ASP A 219 14.16 35.54 22.94
C ASP A 219 14.67 36.99 22.81
N THR A 220 14.74 37.56 21.59
CA THR A 220 15.12 38.98 21.42
C THR A 220 14.04 39.97 21.85
N ILE A 221 12.75 39.67 21.63
CA ILE A 221 11.64 40.55 22.05
C ILE A 221 11.54 40.60 23.58
N THR A 222 11.70 39.45 24.24
CA THR A 222 11.69 39.37 25.71
C THR A 222 12.91 40.04 26.35
N ALA A 223 14.08 40.02 25.68
CA ALA A 223 15.31 40.65 26.16
C ALA A 223 15.39 42.17 25.95
N VAL A 224 14.60 42.75 25.03
CA VAL A 224 14.55 44.20 24.81
C VAL A 224 13.46 44.83 25.67
N ASP A 225 13.89 45.53 26.71
CA ASP A 225 12.99 46.21 27.65
C ASP A 225 12.09 47.22 26.91
N GLY A 226 10.77 47.13 27.15
CA GLY A 226 9.75 47.90 26.43
C GLY A 226 9.27 47.33 25.08
N ALA A 227 9.96 46.38 24.45
CA ALA A 227 9.48 45.73 23.22
C ALA A 227 8.29 44.79 23.46
N GLN A 228 8.13 44.30 24.68
CA GLN A 228 7.00 43.47 25.12
C GLN A 228 5.64 44.16 24.94
N HIS A 229 5.59 45.50 25.00
CA HIS A 229 4.36 46.29 24.78
C HIS A 229 3.96 46.43 23.30
N ILE A 230 4.72 45.85 22.37
CA ILE A 230 4.41 45.86 20.93
C ILE A 230 3.55 44.64 20.55
N GLU A 231 3.49 43.59 21.39
CA GLU A 231 2.63 42.42 21.14
C GLU A 231 1.12 42.76 21.18
N ASP A 232 0.73 43.83 21.86
CA ASP A 232 -0.67 44.31 21.94
C ASP A 232 -1.17 45.00 20.64
N PHE A 233 -0.34 45.14 19.59
CA PHE A 233 -0.64 45.93 18.38
C PHE A 233 -0.86 45.11 17.08
N PHE A 234 -0.82 43.77 17.12
CA PHE A 234 -0.97 42.90 15.94
C PHE A 234 -2.09 41.86 16.06
#